data_AF-A0A098LBR2-F1
#
_entry.id   AF-A0A098LBR2-F1
#
_cell.length_a   1.000
_cell.length_b   1.000
_cell.length_c   1.000
_cell.angle_alpha   90.00
_cell.angle_beta   90.00
_cell.angle_gamma   90.00
#
_symmetry.space_group_name_H-M   'P 1'
#
loop_
_entity.id
_entity.type
_entity.pdbx_description
1 polymer ?
#
loop_
_entity_poly.entity_id
_entity_poly.type
_entity_poly.pdbx_seq_one_letter_code
_entity_poly.pdbx_strand_id
1 'polypeptide(L)'
;MGTLKYEGGEISFRFHGYGCQFNFSGLIIDYDYGQPPDFNYEGFDSWKLFQFILSQKKYENLKDEPLFNSIILEMDSRKIIEKVNPQYHTFKLVE
;
A
#
# COMPACT_ATOMS: atom_id res chain seq x y z
N MET A 1 -9.27 -3.25 -17.83
CA MET A 1 -8.00 -3.97 -17.60
C MET A 1 -7.11 -3.70 -18.80
N GLY A 2 -5.84 -3.43 -18.58
CA GLY A 2 -4.86 -3.20 -19.64
C GLY A 2 -3.56 -3.92 -19.32
N THR A 3 -2.63 -3.85 -20.27
CA THR A 3 -1.36 -4.56 -20.22
C THR A 3 -0.25 -3.67 -20.71
N LEU A 4 0.85 -3.59 -19.97
CA LEU A 4 2.08 -2.88 -20.32
C LEU A 4 3.19 -3.90 -20.54
N LYS A 5 3.86 -3.82 -21.69
CA LYS A 5 5.03 -4.65 -22.01
C LYS A 5 6.31 -3.84 -21.80
N TYR A 6 7.33 -4.47 -21.25
CA TYR A 6 8.66 -3.90 -21.06
C TYR A 6 9.71 -4.97 -21.37
N GLU A 7 10.99 -4.59 -21.51
CA GLU A 7 12.05 -5.53 -21.93
C GLU A 7 12.19 -6.77 -21.03
N GLY A 8 11.78 -6.69 -19.77
CA GLY A 8 11.82 -7.80 -18.81
C GLY A 8 10.51 -8.57 -18.63
N GLY A 9 9.42 -8.22 -19.33
CA GLY A 9 8.15 -8.95 -19.23
C GLY A 9 6.89 -8.11 -19.45
N GLU A 10 5.82 -8.52 -18.77
CA GLU A 10 4.48 -7.94 -18.92
C GLU A 10 3.87 -7.61 -17.55
N ILE A 11 3.25 -6.44 -17.44
CA ILE A 11 2.46 -5.99 -16.28
C ILE A 11 1.01 -5.90 -16.73
N SER A 12 0.09 -6.55 -16.02
CA SER A 12 -1.34 -6.31 -16.20
C SER A 12 -1.85 -5.35 -15.15
N PHE A 13 -2.81 -4.49 -15.50
CA PHE A 13 -3.39 -3.53 -14.57
C PHE A 13 -4.91 -3.42 -14.72
N ARG A 14 -5.59 -3.11 -13.62
CA ARG A 14 -7.04 -2.90 -13.59
C ARG A 14 -7.40 -1.77 -12.64
N PHE A 15 -8.02 -0.73 -13.18
CA PHE A 15 -8.69 0.29 -12.37
C PHE A 15 -9.91 -0.29 -11.66
N HIS A 16 -10.10 0.08 -10.40
CA HIS A 16 -11.27 -0.25 -9.58
C HIS A 16 -11.49 0.87 -8.56
N GLY A 17 -12.74 1.32 -8.36
CA GLY A 17 -13.00 2.48 -7.49
C GLY A 17 -12.10 3.68 -7.83
N TYR A 18 -11.44 4.23 -6.81
CA TYR A 18 -10.40 5.28 -6.93
C TYR A 18 -8.98 4.71 -6.98
N GLY A 19 -8.81 3.44 -7.34
CA GLY A 19 -7.54 2.73 -7.31
C GLY A 19 -7.18 2.03 -8.62
N CYS A 20 -5.98 1.46 -8.64
CA CYS A 20 -5.49 0.58 -9.69
C CYS A 20 -4.70 -0.58 -9.08
N GLN A 21 -5.07 -1.78 -9.49
CA GLN A 21 -4.33 -2.98 -9.19
C GLN A 21 -3.36 -3.30 -10.33
N PHE A 22 -2.12 -3.59 -10.00
CA PHE A 22 -1.07 -4.08 -10.89
C PHE A 22 -0.73 -5.53 -10.54
N ASN A 23 -0.52 -6.35 -11.56
CA ASN A 23 -0.03 -7.71 -11.41
C ASN A 23 1.25 -7.87 -12.24
N PHE A 24 2.31 -8.22 -11.53
CA PHE A 24 3.65 -8.44 -12.05
C PHE A 24 4.11 -9.86 -11.70
N SER A 25 4.12 -10.77 -12.66
CA SER A 25 4.61 -12.14 -12.46
C SER A 25 4.00 -12.84 -11.23
N GLY A 26 2.71 -12.60 -10.96
CA GLY A 26 1.99 -13.15 -9.80
C GLY A 26 2.07 -12.30 -8.52
N LEU A 27 2.90 -11.25 -8.50
CA LEU A 27 2.89 -10.23 -7.46
C LEU A 27 1.76 -9.24 -7.71
N ILE A 28 0.82 -9.15 -6.78
CA ILE A 28 -0.30 -8.20 -6.85
C ILE A 28 0.03 -6.99 -5.98
N ILE A 29 -0.01 -5.79 -6.58
CA ILE A 29 0.15 -4.51 -5.90
C ILE A 29 -1.11 -3.69 -6.17
N ASP A 30 -1.79 -3.26 -5.13
CA ASP A 30 -3.02 -2.48 -5.25
C ASP A 30 -2.79 -1.06 -4.72
N TYR A 31 -3.05 -0.06 -5.56
CA TYR A 31 -2.83 1.35 -5.25
C TYR A 31 -4.17 2.08 -5.17
N ASP A 32 -4.46 2.81 -4.08
CA ASP A 32 -5.58 3.75 -4.04
C ASP A 32 -5.06 5.16 -4.24
N TYR A 33 -5.61 5.90 -5.20
CA TYR A 33 -5.16 7.25 -5.55
C TYR A 33 -5.69 8.34 -4.60
N GLY A 34 -6.32 7.97 -3.48
CA GLY A 34 -7.05 8.91 -2.62
C GLY A 34 -8.38 9.37 -3.23
N GLN A 35 -9.21 10.04 -2.44
CA GLN A 35 -10.48 10.60 -2.92
C GLN A 35 -10.27 12.04 -3.44
N PRO A 36 -10.94 12.45 -4.53
CA PRO A 36 -10.93 13.84 -4.98
C PRO A 36 -11.37 14.82 -3.88
N PRO A 37 -10.83 16.06 -3.85
CA PRO A 37 -9.93 16.66 -4.85
C PRO A 37 -8.44 16.31 -4.63
N ASP A 38 -8.10 15.79 -3.46
CA ASP A 38 -6.72 15.57 -3.05
C ASP A 38 -6.31 14.14 -3.37
N PHE A 39 -6.01 13.90 -4.65
CA PHE A 39 -5.33 12.67 -5.05
C PHE A 39 -3.97 12.62 -4.33
N ASN A 40 -3.90 11.90 -3.22
CA ASN A 40 -2.67 11.80 -2.44
C ASN A 40 -1.91 10.56 -2.85
N TYR A 41 -0.80 10.78 -3.55
CA TYR A 41 0.16 9.76 -3.98
C TYR A 41 1.41 9.70 -3.08
N GLU A 42 1.53 10.59 -2.10
CA GLU A 42 2.71 10.74 -1.24
C GLU A 42 2.65 9.86 0.01
N GLY A 43 1.95 8.72 -0.05
CA GLY A 43 1.76 7.87 1.12
C GLY A 43 1.44 6.42 0.80
N PHE A 44 1.06 5.70 1.84
CA PHE A 44 0.60 4.32 1.77
C PHE A 44 -0.60 4.12 2.69
N ASP A 45 -1.46 3.17 2.31
CA ASP A 45 -2.51 2.65 3.19
C ASP A 45 -1.96 1.47 4.00
N SER A 46 -2.02 1.53 5.33
CA SER A 46 -1.45 0.51 6.21
C SER A 46 -2.18 -0.82 6.11
N TRP A 47 -3.49 -0.82 5.82
CA TRP A 47 -4.23 -2.05 5.59
C TRP A 47 -3.78 -2.72 4.29
N LYS A 48 -3.60 -1.95 3.20
CA LYS A 48 -3.05 -2.49 1.95
C LYS A 48 -1.61 -3.00 2.11
N LEU A 49 -0.78 -2.28 2.88
CA LEU A 49 0.56 -2.75 3.20
C LEU A 49 0.52 -4.09 3.96
N PHE A 50 -0.42 -4.24 4.89
CA PHE A 50 -0.62 -5.51 5.61
C PHE A 50 -1.09 -6.63 4.68
N GLN A 51 -2.05 -6.37 3.77
CA GLN A 51 -2.46 -7.34 2.75
C GLN A 51 -1.29 -7.78 1.87
N PHE A 52 -0.42 -6.84 1.48
CA PHE A 52 0.82 -7.17 0.78
C PHE A 52 1.71 -8.08 1.63
N ILE A 53 1.95 -7.74 2.90
CA ILE A 53 2.74 -8.57 3.83
C ILE A 53 2.18 -10.00 3.93
N LEU A 54 0.85 -10.16 4.06
CA LEU A 54 0.19 -11.47 4.11
C LEU A 54 0.47 -12.31 2.85
N SER A 55 0.56 -11.68 1.68
CA SER A 55 0.87 -12.36 0.41
C SER A 55 2.33 -12.83 0.29
N GLN A 56 3.24 -12.33 1.12
CA GLN A 56 4.67 -12.57 1.00
C GLN A 56 5.19 -13.56 2.07
N LYS A 57 5.84 -14.64 1.63
CA LYS A 57 6.49 -15.60 2.56
C LYS A 57 7.63 -14.97 3.38
N LYS A 58 8.31 -13.97 2.83
CA LYS A 58 9.47 -13.32 3.48
C LYS A 58 9.14 -12.50 4.73
N TYR A 59 7.86 -12.19 4.96
CA TYR A 59 7.41 -11.34 6.06
C TYR A 59 6.55 -12.09 7.08
N GLU A 60 6.78 -13.41 7.25
CA GLU A 60 5.97 -14.27 8.12
C GLU A 60 5.86 -13.74 9.56
N ASN A 61 6.95 -13.16 10.07
CA ASN A 61 7.01 -12.54 11.40
C ASN A 61 6.21 -11.24 11.55
N LEU A 62 5.74 -10.65 10.45
CA LEU A 62 4.94 -9.42 10.41
C LEU A 62 3.48 -9.69 10.06
N LYS A 63 3.08 -10.96 9.92
CA LYS A 63 1.68 -11.35 9.65
C LYS A 63 0.78 -11.36 10.88
N ASP A 64 1.35 -11.15 12.06
CA ASP A 64 0.58 -10.90 13.28
C ASP A 64 0.03 -9.46 13.23
N GLU A 65 -1.28 -9.33 13.09
CA GLU A 65 -1.94 -8.03 12.94
C GLU A 65 -1.74 -7.11 14.16
N PRO A 66 -1.86 -7.58 15.42
CA PRO A 66 -1.52 -6.76 16.58
C PRO A 66 -0.09 -6.21 16.57
N LEU A 67 0.90 -7.03 16.22
CA LEU A 67 2.29 -6.61 16.07
C LEU A 67 2.48 -5.61 14.93
N PHE A 68 1.86 -5.86 13.76
CA PHE A 68 1.91 -4.91 12.65
C PHE A 68 1.35 -3.54 13.05
N ASN A 69 0.18 -3.53 13.70
CA ASN A 69 -0.46 -2.31 14.17
C ASN A 69 0.38 -1.58 15.23
N SER A 70 1.05 -2.30 16.13
CA SER A 70 1.93 -1.68 17.11
C SER A 70 3.16 -1.02 16.47
N ILE A 71 3.72 -1.61 15.41
CA ILE A 71 4.80 -1.01 14.62
C ILE A 71 4.34 0.28 13.93
N ILE A 72 3.16 0.27 13.29
CA ILE A 72 2.60 1.49 12.66
C ILE A 72 2.43 2.61 13.69
N LEU A 73 1.88 2.29 14.87
CA LEU A 73 1.73 3.26 15.96
C LEU A 73 3.08 3.76 16.48
N GLU A 74 4.08 2.88 16.61
CA GLU A 74 5.43 3.28 17.01
C GLU A 74 6.03 4.25 15.98
N MET A 75 5.93 3.94 14.68
CA MET A 75 6.45 4.81 13.61
C MET A 75 5.79 6.19 13.61
N ASP A 76 4.48 6.28 13.83
CA ASP A 76 3.75 7.56 13.94
C ASP A 76 4.16 8.34 15.20
N SER A 77 4.31 7.64 16.34
CA SER A 77 4.78 8.25 17.59
C SER A 77 6.18 8.84 17.48
N ARG A 78 7.04 8.19 16.67
CA ARG A 78 8.42 8.59 16.40
C ARG A 78 8.55 9.62 15.26
N LYS A 79 7.43 10.03 14.66
CA LYS A 79 7.39 10.96 13.52
C LYS A 79 8.22 10.47 12.33
N ILE A 80 8.23 9.16 12.09
CA ILE A 80 8.76 8.56 10.86
C ILE A 80 7.68 8.59 9.78
N ILE A 81 6.43 8.34 10.19
CA ILE A 81 5.24 8.52 9.37
C ILE A 81 4.31 9.51 10.05
N GLU A 82 3.39 10.07 9.28
CA GLU A 82 2.29 10.86 9.80
C GLU A 82 0.97 10.45 9.13
N LYS A 83 -0.09 10.42 9.94
CA LYS A 83 -1.43 10.11 9.44
C LYS A 83 -1.95 11.26 8.58
N VAL A 84 -2.24 10.95 7.32
CA VAL A 84 -2.70 11.94 6.31
C VAL A 84 -4.19 12.27 6.52
N ASN A 85 -4.99 11.26 6.83
CA ASN A 85 -6.44 11.42 6.99
C ASN A 85 -6.91 10.64 8.22
N PRO A 86 -7.62 11.28 9.19
CA PRO A 86 -8.10 10.60 10.38
C PRO A 86 -9.05 9.43 10.12
N GLN A 87 -9.85 9.51 9.04
CA GLN A 87 -10.87 8.51 8.68
C GLN A 87 -10.30 7.28 7.98
N TYR A 88 -9.13 7.40 7.35
CA TYR A 88 -8.51 6.32 6.58
C TYR A 88 -7.24 5.79 7.24
N HIS A 89 -6.76 4.64 6.78
CA HIS A 89 -5.52 4.01 7.23
C HIS A 89 -4.31 4.53 6.45
N THR A 90 -4.35 5.80 6.00
CA THR A 90 -3.35 6.39 5.11
C THR A 90 -2.30 7.20 5.87
N PHE A 91 -1.04 6.92 5.58
CA PHE A 91 0.12 7.56 6.19
C PHE A 91 1.09 8.05 5.11
N LYS A 92 1.83 9.13 5.39
CA LYS A 92 2.98 9.55 4.57
C LYS A 92 4.26 9.50 5.39
N LEU A 93 5.40 9.38 4.71
CA LEU A 93 6.70 9.51 5.36
C LEU A 93 6.93 10.98 5.73
N VAL A 94 7.50 11.21 6.90
CA VAL A 94 7.93 12.56 7.32
C VAL A 94 9.32 12.79 6.74
N GLU A 95 9.49 13.90 6.00
CA GLU A 95 10.79 14.36 5.47
C GLU A 95 11.62 15.10 6.53
#